data_AF-A0A0S8I4M7-F1
#
_entry.id   AF-A0A0S8I4M7-F1
#
_cell.length_a   1.000
_cell.length_b   1.000
_cell.length_c   1.000
_cell.angle_alpha   90.00
_cell.angle_beta   90.00
_cell.angle_gamma   90.00
#
_symmetry.space_group_name_H-M   'P 1'
#
loop_
_entity.id
_entity.type
_entity.pdbx_description
1 polymer ?
#
loop_
_entity_poly.entity_id
_entity_poly.type
_entity_poly.pdbx_seq_one_letter_code
_entity_poly.pdbx_strand_id
1 'polypeptide(L)'
;MDLDLPQPDRDRVSTLTALLLLTYTLIRIVTLPSFETEFSFLGLLIRLELNASFVMLTIAAFLAAAGSDWLIRSHPAVKNGSTRPEHWVIPGLAALGTGVILTRIPEGPALWIGLILTATLLVAVLVSEFIVLDAEDPRHDTAAVGLTALAYLLLIGALFAIRATGLRAAFAIPLTFCACGAVAWRLLRLARIKASAVRYSLLISAITAQISWGLHYWPLPPLRGALILGLVVYLGNGLALAHEEGMLGRIRIIEFIIVGVIGLTAVL
;
A
#
# COMPACT_ATOMS: atom_id res chain seq x y z
N MET A 1 24.67 12.32 -26.62
CA MET A 1 23.38 11.98 -27.26
C MET A 1 22.39 11.99 -26.13
N ASP A 2 21.81 13.16 -25.87
CA ASP A 2 20.85 13.34 -24.79
C ASP A 2 19.58 12.62 -25.20
N LEU A 3 19.38 11.41 -24.68
CA LEU A 3 18.12 10.70 -24.80
C LEU A 3 17.11 11.52 -24.00
N ASP A 4 16.20 12.21 -24.69
CA ASP A 4 15.05 12.86 -24.07
C ASP A 4 14.16 11.78 -23.43
N LEU A 5 14.47 11.44 -22.18
CA LEU A 5 13.70 10.49 -21.39
C LEU A 5 12.28 11.05 -21.17
N PRO A 6 11.23 10.22 -21.29
CA PRO A 6 9.87 10.66 -21.07
C PRO A 6 9.73 11.20 -19.63
N GLN A 7 9.28 12.44 -19.49
CA GLN A 7 9.03 13.06 -18.21
C GLN A 7 7.53 13.12 -17.93
N PRO A 8 7.10 12.96 -16.66
CA PRO A 8 5.71 13.17 -16.29
C PRO A 8 5.31 14.62 -16.54
N ASP A 9 4.10 14.82 -17.06
CA ASP A 9 3.52 16.14 -17.29
C ASP A 9 3.41 16.91 -15.96
N ARG A 10 4.15 18.01 -15.85
CA ARG A 10 4.26 18.81 -14.61
C ARG A 10 2.92 19.38 -14.18
N ASP A 11 2.08 19.76 -15.13
CA ASP A 11 0.78 20.37 -14.82
C ASP A 11 -0.15 19.34 -14.18
N ARG A 12 -0.07 18.08 -14.63
CA ARG A 12 -0.82 16.97 -14.04
C ARG A 12 -0.38 16.68 -12.63
N VAL A 13 0.93 16.56 -12.41
CA VAL A 13 1.50 16.28 -11.08
C VAL A 13 1.17 17.41 -10.10
N SER A 14 1.28 18.67 -10.54
CA SER A 14 0.93 19.85 -9.74
C SER A 14 -0.55 19.86 -9.36
N THR A 15 -1.44 19.63 -10.34
CA THR A 15 -2.90 19.62 -10.12
C THR A 15 -3.32 18.52 -9.14
N LEU A 16 -2.78 17.31 -9.30
CA LEU A 16 -3.06 16.19 -8.38
C LEU A 16 -2.58 16.47 -6.97
N THR A 17 -1.37 17.02 -6.84
CA THR A 17 -0.79 17.36 -5.53
C THR A 17 -1.61 18.44 -4.84
N ALA A 18 -2.01 19.49 -5.57
CA ALA A 18 -2.86 20.55 -5.04
C ALA A 18 -4.21 20.01 -4.56
N LEU A 19 -4.84 19.11 -5.33
CA LEU A 19 -6.13 18.53 -4.97
C LEU A 19 -6.04 17.59 -3.76
N LEU A 20 -4.96 16.82 -3.63
CA LEU A 20 -4.69 16.00 -2.45
C LEU A 20 -4.46 16.86 -1.21
N LEU A 21 -3.64 17.91 -1.30
CA LEU A 21 -3.41 18.85 -0.20
C LEU A 21 -4.68 19.59 0.21
N LEU A 22 -5.50 19.98 -0.75
CA LEU A 22 -6.82 20.57 -0.49
C LEU A 22 -7.71 19.59 0.27
N THR A 23 -7.73 18.32 -0.14
CA THR A 23 -8.49 17.26 0.54
C THR A 23 -8.02 17.12 1.99
N TYR A 24 -6.71 17.06 2.24
CA TYR A 24 -6.18 16.98 3.61
C TYR A 24 -6.47 18.21 4.47
N THR A 25 -6.47 19.40 3.87
CA THR A 25 -6.81 20.63 4.58
C THR A 25 -8.30 20.62 4.94
N LEU A 26 -9.16 20.19 4.01
CA LEU A 26 -10.60 20.08 4.24
C LEU A 26 -10.94 19.08 5.34
N ILE A 27 -10.18 17.99 5.53
CA ILE A 27 -10.40 17.02 6.62
C ILE A 27 -10.50 17.70 7.99
N ARG A 28 -9.71 18.76 8.21
CA ARG A 28 -9.65 19.45 9.51
C ARG A 28 -10.76 20.47 9.70
N ILE A 29 -11.22 21.06 8.60
CA ILE A 29 -12.24 22.12 8.63
C ILE A 29 -13.64 21.50 8.64
N VAL A 30 -13.82 20.38 7.93
CA VAL A 30 -15.12 19.73 7.77
C VAL A 30 -15.39 18.82 8.96
N THR A 31 -16.20 19.30 9.89
CA THR A 31 -16.81 18.48 10.93
C THR A 31 -18.12 17.88 10.40
N LEU A 32 -18.08 16.65 9.89
CA LEU A 32 -19.31 15.90 9.59
C LEU A 32 -19.87 15.29 10.88
N PRO A 33 -21.21 15.25 11.05
CA PRO A 33 -21.82 14.43 12.09
C PRO A 33 -21.33 12.98 11.97
N SER A 34 -20.91 12.38 13.07
CA SER A 34 -20.58 10.96 13.09
C SER A 34 -21.88 10.18 12.94
N PHE A 35 -22.02 9.45 11.84
CA PHE A 35 -23.14 8.55 11.64
C PHE A 35 -22.77 7.19 12.21
N GLU A 36 -23.36 6.85 13.36
CA GLU A 36 -23.32 5.50 13.90
C GLU A 36 -24.48 4.72 13.29
N THR A 37 -24.17 3.84 12.34
CA THR A 37 -25.18 2.92 11.80
C THR A 37 -24.97 1.55 12.41
N GLU A 38 -25.97 1.08 13.14
CA GLU A 38 -26.03 -0.28 13.63
C GLU A 38 -26.84 -1.12 12.66
N PHE A 39 -26.22 -2.16 12.10
CA PHE A 39 -26.92 -3.13 11.28
C PHE A 39 -26.63 -4.55 11.79
N SER A 40 -27.68 -5.37 11.80
CA SER A 40 -27.55 -6.79 12.08
C SER A 40 -27.33 -7.51 10.75
N PHE A 41 -26.16 -8.12 10.58
CA PHE A 41 -25.88 -9.00 9.44
C PHE A 41 -25.44 -10.36 9.96
N LEU A 42 -26.12 -11.43 9.52
CA LEU A 42 -25.81 -12.81 9.91
C LEU A 42 -25.81 -13.06 11.45
N GLY A 43 -26.64 -12.33 12.20
CA GLY A 43 -26.72 -12.41 13.67
C GLY A 43 -25.61 -11.67 14.43
N LEU A 44 -24.69 -11.00 13.72
CA LEU A 44 -23.70 -10.09 14.27
C LEU A 44 -24.24 -8.67 14.26
N LEU A 45 -24.25 -8.02 15.43
CA LEU A 45 -24.44 -6.57 15.55
C LEU A 45 -23.14 -5.88 15.12
N ILE A 46 -23.24 -5.12 14.04
CA ILE A 46 -22.14 -4.37 13.43
C ILE A 46 -22.43 -2.90 13.67
N ARG A 47 -21.59 -2.25 14.47
CA ARG A 47 -21.60 -0.79 14.64
C ARG A 47 -20.53 -0.23 13.71
N LEU A 48 -20.96 0.50 12.69
CA LEU A 48 -20.06 1.22 11.80
C LEU A 48 -20.10 2.70 12.17
N GLU A 49 -18.97 3.20 12.64
CA GLU A 49 -18.78 4.64 12.90
C GLU A 49 -18.24 5.30 11.64
N LEU A 50 -19.12 5.93 10.86
CA LEU A 50 -18.72 6.74 9.73
C LEU A 50 -18.39 8.14 10.23
N ASN A 51 -17.10 8.41 10.41
CA ASN A 51 -16.59 9.74 10.74
C ASN A 51 -16.05 10.47 9.50
N ALA A 52 -15.92 11.79 9.60
CA ALA A 52 -15.39 12.63 8.53
C ALA A 52 -13.99 12.19 8.06
N SER A 53 -13.14 11.77 9.01
CA SER A 53 -11.79 11.30 8.71
C SER A 53 -11.79 10.08 7.81
N PHE A 54 -12.59 9.05 8.10
CA PHE A 54 -12.65 7.83 7.29
C PHE A 54 -13.10 8.13 5.86
N VAL A 55 -14.16 8.92 5.69
CA VAL A 55 -14.70 9.30 4.38
C VAL A 55 -13.65 10.07 3.58
N MET A 56 -13.07 11.11 4.17
CA MET A 56 -12.14 11.97 3.45
C MET A 56 -10.78 11.31 3.17
N LEU A 57 -10.28 10.46 4.08
CA LEU A 57 -9.08 9.66 3.82
C LEU A 57 -9.33 8.68 2.68
N THR A 58 -10.51 8.07 2.63
CA THR A 58 -10.91 7.19 1.52
C THR A 58 -10.98 7.97 0.22
N ILE A 59 -11.55 9.17 0.20
CA ILE A 59 -11.56 10.06 -0.97
C ILE A 59 -10.13 10.41 -1.41
N ALA A 60 -9.23 10.76 -0.48
CA ALA A 60 -7.83 11.04 -0.79
C ALA A 60 -7.13 9.82 -1.42
N ALA A 61 -7.41 8.61 -0.92
CA ALA A 61 -6.90 7.36 -1.48
C ALA A 61 -7.33 7.16 -2.93
N PHE A 62 -8.64 7.28 -3.18
CA PHE A 62 -9.21 7.13 -4.52
C PHE A 62 -8.70 8.20 -5.46
N LEU A 63 -8.51 9.43 -4.97
CA LEU A 63 -7.99 10.52 -5.76
C LEU A 63 -6.52 10.29 -6.15
N ALA A 64 -5.69 9.79 -5.24
CA ALA A 64 -4.30 9.44 -5.56
C ALA A 64 -4.23 8.26 -6.54
N ALA A 65 -5.07 7.24 -6.37
CA ALA A 65 -5.19 6.12 -7.29
C ALA A 65 -5.63 6.57 -8.69
N ALA A 66 -6.71 7.35 -8.79
CA ALA A 66 -7.23 7.89 -10.05
C ALA A 66 -6.24 8.86 -10.70
N GLY A 67 -5.56 9.68 -9.90
CA GLY A 67 -4.51 10.58 -10.36
C GLY A 67 -3.33 9.84 -10.98
N SER A 68 -2.90 8.74 -10.35
CA SER A 68 -1.87 7.88 -10.93
C SER A 68 -2.30 7.28 -12.27
N ASP A 69 -3.54 6.80 -12.38
CA ASP A 69 -4.07 6.30 -13.65
C ASP A 69 -4.07 7.38 -14.73
N TRP A 70 -4.53 8.58 -14.39
CA TRP A 70 -4.57 9.72 -15.30
C TRP A 70 -3.18 10.17 -15.76
N LEU A 71 -2.17 10.10 -14.88
CA LEU A 71 -0.77 10.41 -15.19
C LEU A 71 -0.13 9.33 -16.09
N ILE A 72 -0.44 8.05 -15.83
CA ILE A 72 0.10 6.92 -16.60
C ILE A 72 -0.48 6.88 -18.01
N ARG A 73 -1.75 7.23 -18.18
CA ARG A 73 -2.40 7.29 -19.51
C ARG A 73 -1.75 8.30 -20.46
N SER A 74 -1.03 9.31 -19.94
CA SER A 74 -0.26 10.25 -20.77
C SER A 74 1.09 9.69 -21.25
N HIS A 75 1.51 8.51 -20.78
CA HIS A 75 2.84 7.99 -21.12
C HIS A 75 2.89 7.43 -22.55
N PRO A 76 3.91 7.75 -23.37
CA PRO A 76 4.05 7.27 -24.75
C PRO A 76 4.09 5.73 -24.92
N ALA A 77 4.53 5.01 -23.88
CA ALA A 77 4.63 3.56 -23.88
C ALA A 77 3.27 2.86 -23.73
N VAL A 78 2.21 3.59 -23.36
CA VAL A 78 0.86 3.04 -23.22
C VAL A 78 0.14 3.12 -24.56
N LYS A 79 0.25 2.06 -25.36
CA LYS A 79 -0.63 1.87 -26.52
C LYS A 79 -2.07 1.59 -26.03
N ASN A 80 -3.03 2.39 -26.53
CA ASN A 80 -4.48 2.25 -26.36
C ASN A 80 -5.10 2.58 -24.99
N GLY A 81 -4.50 3.48 -24.18
CA GLY A 81 -5.18 4.03 -22.99
C GLY A 81 -5.70 2.98 -22.00
N SER A 82 -5.07 1.81 -21.98
CA SER A 82 -5.49 0.69 -21.15
C SER A 82 -5.26 1.03 -19.67
N THR A 83 -6.29 0.86 -18.86
CA THR A 83 -6.19 0.97 -17.41
C THR A 83 -5.29 -0.12 -16.88
N ARG A 84 -4.29 0.24 -16.08
CA ARG A 84 -3.42 -0.70 -15.39
C ARG A 84 -3.66 -0.58 -13.89
N PRO A 85 -4.65 -1.32 -13.34
CA PRO A 85 -5.07 -1.17 -11.94
C PRO A 85 -3.97 -1.45 -10.91
N GLU A 86 -2.87 -2.06 -11.34
CA GLU A 86 -1.67 -2.31 -10.55
C GLU A 86 -1.11 -1.00 -9.95
N HIS A 87 -1.08 0.07 -10.73
CA HIS A 87 -0.46 1.32 -10.33
C HIS A 87 -1.32 2.14 -9.35
N TRP A 88 -2.51 1.67 -9.01
CA TRP A 88 -3.43 2.37 -8.11
C TRP A 88 -3.10 2.09 -6.64
N VAL A 89 -2.48 0.94 -6.38
CA VAL A 89 -2.31 0.39 -5.02
C VAL A 89 -1.35 1.24 -4.19
N ILE A 90 -0.15 1.52 -4.71
CA ILE A 90 0.88 2.24 -3.93
C ILE A 90 0.48 3.71 -3.70
N PRO A 91 0.07 4.50 -4.72
CA PRO A 91 -0.37 5.88 -4.51
C PRO A 91 -1.57 6.00 -3.58
N GLY A 92 -2.56 5.10 -3.70
CA GLY A 92 -3.72 5.09 -2.82
C GLY A 92 -3.36 4.79 -1.36
N LEU A 93 -2.51 3.79 -1.13
CA LEU A 93 -2.01 3.46 0.22
C LEU A 93 -1.11 4.57 0.78
N ALA A 94 -0.28 5.20 -0.05
CA ALA A 94 0.56 6.32 0.37
C ALA A 94 -0.29 7.51 0.83
N ALA A 95 -1.33 7.84 0.07
CA ALA A 95 -2.26 8.90 0.41
C ALA A 95 -3.07 8.59 1.69
N LEU A 96 -3.48 7.33 1.89
CA LEU A 96 -4.11 6.91 3.15
C LEU A 96 -3.16 7.02 4.33
N GLY A 97 -1.96 6.44 4.22
CA GLY A 97 -0.99 6.39 5.31
C GLY A 97 -0.55 7.79 5.75
N THR A 98 -0.19 8.63 4.78
CA THR A 98 0.17 10.04 5.05
C THR A 98 -1.00 10.83 5.60
N GLY A 99 -2.21 10.63 5.06
CA GLY A 99 -3.42 11.27 5.59
C GLY A 99 -3.69 10.91 7.05
N VAL A 100 -3.58 9.64 7.43
CA VAL A 100 -3.76 9.18 8.82
C VAL A 100 -2.71 9.79 9.76
N ILE A 101 -1.46 9.91 9.32
CA ILE A 101 -0.42 10.57 10.11
C ILE A 101 -0.77 12.04 10.27
N LEU A 102 -1.13 12.68 9.16
CA LEU A 102 -1.40 14.10 9.10
C LEU A 102 -2.59 14.48 9.98
N THR A 103 -3.65 13.67 10.10
CA THR A 103 -4.78 13.97 11.01
C THR A 103 -4.42 13.93 12.49
N ARG A 104 -3.33 13.26 12.87
CA ARG A 104 -2.87 13.18 14.27
C ARG A 104 -1.97 14.33 14.70
N ILE A 105 -1.46 15.13 13.76
CA ILE A 105 -0.56 16.25 14.06
C ILE A 105 -1.38 17.41 14.66
N PRO A 106 -0.91 18.10 15.71
CA PRO A 106 -1.61 19.28 16.23
C PRO A 106 -1.58 20.46 15.23
N GLU A 107 -2.52 21.39 15.36
CA GLU A 107 -2.52 22.61 14.56
C GLU A 107 -1.30 23.48 14.90
N GLY A 108 -0.66 24.05 13.87
CA GLY A 108 0.53 24.90 14.04
C GLY A 108 1.62 24.66 12.98
N PRO A 109 2.89 25.05 13.24
CA PRO A 109 3.98 24.91 12.27
C PRO A 109 4.28 23.46 11.90
N ALA A 110 4.05 22.50 12.81
CA ALA A 110 4.23 21.08 12.55
C ALA A 110 3.31 20.56 11.42
N LEU A 111 2.10 21.12 11.30
CA LEU A 111 1.15 20.77 10.24
C LEU A 111 1.66 21.19 8.87
N TRP A 112 2.21 22.40 8.76
CA TRP A 112 2.77 22.89 7.49
C TRP A 112 3.95 22.04 7.03
N ILE A 113 4.83 21.65 7.95
CA ILE A 113 5.92 20.72 7.68
C ILE A 113 5.35 19.36 7.23
N GLY A 114 4.32 18.85 7.92
CA GLY A 114 3.65 17.60 7.56
C GLY A 114 3.01 17.64 6.17
N LEU A 115 2.38 18.75 5.79
CA LEU A 115 1.79 18.96 4.46
C LEU A 115 2.86 18.98 3.37
N ILE A 116 3.96 19.72 3.57
CA ILE A 116 5.07 19.78 2.61
C ILE A 116 5.67 18.39 2.44
N LEU A 117 5.97 17.70 3.55
CA LEU A 117 6.54 16.34 3.50
C LEU A 117 5.61 15.36 2.79
N THR A 118 4.30 15.44 3.06
CA THR A 118 3.29 14.61 2.40
C THR A 118 3.22 14.90 0.90
N ALA A 119 3.23 16.18 0.50
CA ALA A 119 3.25 16.58 -0.90
C ALA A 119 4.49 16.04 -1.62
N THR A 120 5.67 16.23 -1.02
CA THR A 120 6.94 15.76 -1.59
C THR A 120 6.95 14.24 -1.74
N LEU A 121 6.48 13.51 -0.72
CA LEU A 121 6.39 12.05 -0.78
C LEU A 121 5.42 11.60 -1.88
N LEU A 122 4.22 12.19 -1.96
CA LEU A 122 3.23 11.83 -2.98
C LEU A 122 3.73 12.12 -4.39
N VAL A 123 4.39 13.26 -4.61
CA VAL A 123 5.03 13.58 -5.89
C VAL A 123 6.10 12.53 -6.22
N ALA A 124 6.97 12.19 -5.27
CA ALA A 124 7.99 11.17 -5.47
C ALA A 124 7.38 9.81 -5.83
N VAL A 125 6.27 9.43 -5.21
CA VAL A 125 5.53 8.19 -5.52
C VAL A 125 4.97 8.23 -6.93
N LEU A 126 4.25 9.30 -7.31
CA LEU A 126 3.65 9.44 -8.64
C LEU A 126 4.71 9.45 -9.75
N VAL A 127 5.85 10.12 -9.52
CA VAL A 127 6.98 10.14 -10.45
C VAL A 127 7.62 8.75 -10.55
N SER A 128 7.84 8.06 -9.43
CA SER A 128 8.39 6.70 -9.44
C SER A 128 7.47 5.72 -10.17
N GLU A 129 6.15 5.85 -9.98
CA GLU A 129 5.13 5.08 -10.69
C GLU A 129 5.15 5.31 -12.20
N PHE A 130 5.39 6.55 -12.62
CA PHE A 130 5.54 6.90 -14.03
C PHE A 130 6.81 6.27 -14.63
N ILE A 131 7.95 6.36 -13.93
CA ILE A 131 9.25 5.82 -14.39
C ILE A 131 9.21 4.30 -14.51
N VAL A 132 8.65 3.60 -13.52
CA VAL A 132 8.58 2.13 -13.51
C VAL A 132 7.77 1.56 -14.68
N LEU A 133 6.92 2.37 -15.30
CA LEU A 133 6.12 1.95 -16.43
C LEU A 133 6.98 1.58 -17.65
N ASP A 134 8.10 2.27 -17.85
CA ASP A 134 9.07 1.98 -18.90
C ASP A 134 10.19 1.10 -18.34
N ALA A 135 10.30 -0.11 -18.87
CA ALA A 135 11.30 -1.09 -18.43
C ALA A 135 12.69 -0.80 -19.02
N GLU A 136 12.77 0.03 -20.06
CA GLU A 136 14.01 0.41 -20.74
C GLU A 136 14.61 1.71 -20.18
N ASP A 137 13.91 2.40 -19.27
CA ASP A 137 14.44 3.61 -18.61
C ASP A 137 15.58 3.23 -17.66
N PRO A 138 16.77 3.86 -17.75
CA PRO A 138 17.88 3.65 -16.82
C PRO A 138 17.53 3.85 -15.33
N ARG A 139 16.46 4.60 -15.04
CA ARG A 139 15.99 4.91 -13.68
C ARG A 139 15.05 3.83 -13.13
N HIS A 140 14.64 2.88 -13.95
CA HIS A 140 13.68 1.84 -13.60
C HIS A 140 14.04 1.10 -12.31
N ASP A 141 15.28 0.61 -12.21
CA ASP A 141 15.71 -0.19 -11.06
C ASP A 141 15.67 0.60 -9.76
N THR A 142 16.11 1.86 -9.78
CA THR A 142 16.08 2.74 -8.60
C THR A 142 14.65 3.05 -8.15
N ALA A 143 13.75 3.31 -9.10
CA ALA A 143 12.33 3.59 -8.81
C ALA A 143 11.61 2.32 -8.32
N ALA A 144 11.91 1.15 -8.89
CA ALA A 144 11.35 -0.12 -8.49
C ALA A 144 11.76 -0.50 -7.06
N VAL A 145 13.03 -0.32 -6.68
CA VAL A 145 13.49 -0.55 -5.31
C VAL A 145 12.79 0.39 -4.33
N GLY A 146 12.70 1.68 -4.66
CA GLY A 146 12.01 2.68 -3.83
C GLY A 146 10.53 2.35 -3.63
N LEU A 147 9.81 2.00 -4.70
CA LEU A 147 8.40 1.60 -4.63
C LEU A 147 8.21 0.29 -3.86
N THR A 148 9.13 -0.67 -4.00
CA THR A 148 9.09 -1.93 -3.24
C THR A 148 9.22 -1.68 -1.74
N ALA A 149 10.23 -0.90 -1.34
CA ALA A 149 10.45 -0.54 0.05
C ALA A 149 9.24 0.22 0.62
N LEU A 150 8.71 1.18 -0.13
CA LEU A 150 7.53 1.94 0.26
C LEU A 150 6.28 1.05 0.37
N ALA A 151 6.07 0.11 -0.56
CA ALA A 151 4.93 -0.80 -0.52
C ALA A 151 4.94 -1.68 0.74
N TYR A 152 6.11 -2.21 1.13
CA TYR A 152 6.23 -2.95 2.40
C TYR A 152 6.02 -2.05 3.62
N LEU A 153 6.54 -0.82 3.62
CA LEU A 153 6.32 0.14 4.70
C LEU A 153 4.82 0.44 4.87
N LEU A 154 4.12 0.72 3.76
CA LEU A 154 2.69 1.01 3.75
C LEU A 154 1.86 -0.22 4.16
N LEU A 155 2.26 -1.42 3.75
CA LEU A 155 1.63 -2.67 4.17
C LEU A 155 1.74 -2.85 5.69
N ILE A 156 2.94 -2.72 6.25
CA ILE A 156 3.17 -2.86 7.70
C ILE A 156 2.36 -1.79 8.45
N GLY A 157 2.34 -0.55 7.96
CA GLY A 157 1.52 0.53 8.53
C GLY A 157 0.02 0.21 8.52
N ALA A 158 -0.49 -0.33 7.41
CA ALA A 158 -1.89 -0.77 7.28
C ALA A 158 -2.20 -1.92 8.26
N LEU A 159 -1.34 -2.94 8.32
CA LEU A 159 -1.50 -4.07 9.24
C LEU A 159 -1.45 -3.62 10.71
N PHE A 160 -0.56 -2.68 11.04
CA PHE A 160 -0.51 -2.05 12.35
C PHE A 160 -1.83 -1.34 12.68
N ALA A 161 -2.35 -0.54 11.76
CA ALA A 161 -3.62 0.16 11.96
C ALA A 161 -4.80 -0.81 12.18
N ILE A 162 -4.89 -1.88 11.37
CA ILE A 162 -5.93 -2.92 11.50
C ILE A 162 -5.87 -3.60 12.88
N ARG A 163 -4.67 -3.84 13.42
CA ARG A 163 -4.52 -4.45 14.75
C ARG A 163 -4.72 -3.46 15.88
N ALA A 164 -4.27 -2.21 15.71
CA ALA A 164 -4.38 -1.16 16.73
C ALA A 164 -5.83 -0.74 16.99
N THR A 165 -6.72 -0.86 16.00
CA THR A 165 -8.15 -0.58 16.16
C THR A 165 -8.91 -1.63 16.96
N GLY A 166 -8.31 -2.81 17.22
CA GLY A 166 -8.97 -3.87 17.99
C GLY A 166 -10.23 -4.42 17.33
N LEU A 167 -10.33 -4.33 15.99
CA LEU A 167 -11.48 -4.84 15.23
C LEU A 167 -11.71 -6.33 15.53
N ARG A 168 -12.97 -6.76 15.55
CA ARG A 168 -13.31 -8.18 15.67
C ARG A 168 -12.64 -8.98 14.56
N ALA A 169 -12.22 -10.22 14.86
CA ALA A 169 -11.61 -11.15 13.90
C ALA A 169 -12.37 -11.23 12.57
N ALA A 170 -13.72 -11.22 12.63
CA ALA A 170 -14.60 -11.24 11.47
C ALA A 170 -14.36 -10.09 10.46
N PHE A 171 -13.87 -8.93 10.92
CA PHE A 171 -13.51 -7.79 10.06
C PHE A 171 -12.00 -7.65 9.85
N ALA A 172 -11.21 -7.90 10.90
CA ALA A 172 -9.76 -7.78 10.83
C ALA A 172 -9.13 -8.77 9.82
N ILE A 173 -9.63 -10.01 9.76
CA ILE A 173 -9.08 -11.06 8.90
C ILE A 173 -9.35 -10.76 7.42
N PRO A 174 -10.60 -10.47 6.97
CA PRO A 174 -10.84 -10.07 5.58
C PRO A 174 -10.07 -8.82 5.17
N LEU A 175 -9.95 -7.83 6.06
CA LEU A 175 -9.22 -6.60 5.77
C LEU A 175 -7.71 -6.86 5.60
N THR A 176 -7.16 -7.74 6.45
CA THR A 176 -5.76 -8.22 6.34
C THR A 176 -5.55 -8.97 5.03
N PHE A 177 -6.47 -9.87 4.66
CA PHE A 177 -6.44 -10.60 3.40
C PHE A 177 -6.42 -9.63 2.20
N CYS A 178 -7.31 -8.64 2.17
CA CYS A 178 -7.37 -7.65 1.11
C CYS A 178 -6.10 -6.80 1.03
N ALA A 179 -5.58 -6.32 2.17
CA ALA A 179 -4.36 -5.50 2.22
C ALA A 179 -3.14 -6.28 1.74
N CYS A 180 -2.92 -7.50 2.26
CA CYS A 180 -1.82 -8.36 1.84
C CYS A 180 -1.95 -8.77 0.37
N GLY A 181 -3.16 -9.09 -0.10
CA GLY A 181 -3.42 -9.49 -1.47
C GLY A 181 -3.15 -8.36 -2.47
N ALA A 182 -3.64 -7.16 -2.19
CA ALA A 182 -3.43 -6.00 -3.05
C ALA A 182 -1.94 -5.63 -3.17
N VAL A 183 -1.21 -5.59 -2.04
CA VAL A 183 0.21 -5.26 -2.04
C VAL A 183 1.05 -6.38 -2.66
N ALA A 184 0.79 -7.66 -2.34
CA ALA A 184 1.49 -8.78 -2.97
C ALA A 184 1.27 -8.81 -4.48
N TRP A 185 0.03 -8.61 -4.95
CA TRP A 185 -0.29 -8.54 -6.37
C TRP A 185 0.51 -7.44 -7.09
N ARG A 186 0.62 -6.26 -6.45
CA ARG A 186 1.42 -5.15 -6.97
C ARG A 186 2.91 -5.49 -7.02
N LEU A 187 3.47 -6.02 -5.94
CA LEU A 187 4.90 -6.37 -5.88
C LEU A 187 5.28 -7.44 -6.90
N LEU A 188 4.44 -8.45 -7.09
CA LEU A 188 4.67 -9.50 -8.09
C LEU A 188 4.65 -8.96 -9.52
N ARG A 189 3.74 -8.02 -9.80
CA ARG A 189 3.67 -7.38 -11.12
C ARG A 189 4.81 -6.41 -11.38
N LEU A 190 5.26 -5.71 -10.34
CA LEU A 190 6.50 -4.93 -10.38
C LEU A 190 7.71 -5.82 -10.69
N ALA A 191 7.76 -7.02 -10.10
CA ALA A 191 8.74 -8.06 -10.39
C ALA A 191 8.50 -8.82 -11.73
N ARG A 192 7.66 -8.29 -12.62
CA ARG A 192 7.39 -8.79 -13.98
C ARG A 192 6.68 -10.15 -14.07
N ILE A 193 6.11 -10.66 -12.97
CA ILE A 193 5.25 -11.86 -13.00
C ILE A 193 3.86 -11.44 -13.49
N LYS A 194 3.51 -11.77 -14.75
CA LYS A 194 2.24 -11.31 -15.35
C LYS A 194 1.07 -12.29 -15.19
N ALA A 195 1.28 -13.55 -15.55
CA ALA A 195 0.20 -14.54 -15.68
C ALA A 195 -0.17 -15.22 -14.35
N SER A 196 0.81 -15.46 -13.47
CA SER A 196 0.62 -16.16 -12.20
C SER A 196 0.51 -15.22 -11.00
N ALA A 197 0.72 -13.91 -11.15
CA ALA A 197 0.72 -12.95 -10.04
C ALA A 197 -0.58 -12.97 -9.23
N VAL A 198 -1.74 -13.06 -9.89
CA VAL A 198 -3.03 -13.13 -9.20
C VAL A 198 -3.13 -14.40 -8.36
N ARG A 199 -2.62 -15.54 -8.86
CA ARG A 199 -2.65 -16.82 -8.14
C ARG A 199 -1.75 -16.77 -6.91
N TYR A 200 -0.51 -16.29 -7.05
CA TYR A 200 0.40 -16.16 -5.92
C TYR A 200 -0.07 -15.12 -4.91
N SER A 201 -0.59 -13.97 -5.34
CA SER A 201 -1.10 -12.96 -4.40
C SER A 201 -2.24 -13.48 -3.55
N LEU A 202 -3.15 -14.26 -4.15
CA LEU A 202 -4.27 -14.92 -3.45
C LEU A 202 -3.77 -15.96 -2.44
N LEU A 203 -2.75 -16.73 -2.82
CA LEU A 203 -2.15 -17.74 -1.95
C LEU A 203 -1.41 -17.08 -0.77
N ILE A 204 -0.58 -16.07 -1.04
CA ILE A 204 0.16 -15.32 -0.02
C ILE A 204 -0.82 -14.65 0.95
N SER A 205 -1.88 -14.00 0.45
CA SER A 205 -2.86 -13.36 1.31
C SER A 205 -3.69 -14.36 2.11
N ALA A 206 -4.04 -15.52 1.55
CA ALA A 206 -4.74 -16.58 2.27
C ALA A 206 -3.90 -17.14 3.43
N ILE A 207 -2.63 -17.45 3.18
CA ILE A 207 -1.70 -17.91 4.24
C ILE A 207 -1.55 -16.84 5.31
N THR A 208 -1.34 -15.58 4.91
CA THR A 208 -1.17 -14.47 5.84
C THR A 208 -2.44 -14.24 6.67
N ALA A 209 -3.63 -14.38 6.08
CA ALA A 209 -4.91 -14.26 6.79
C ALA A 209 -5.11 -15.39 7.82
N GLN A 210 -4.73 -16.62 7.49
CA GLN A 210 -4.77 -17.76 8.43
C GLN A 210 -3.83 -17.54 9.62
N ILE A 211 -2.59 -17.08 9.36
CA ILE A 211 -1.64 -16.74 10.42
C ILE A 211 -2.20 -15.58 11.26
N SER A 212 -2.78 -14.56 10.61
CA SER A 212 -3.41 -13.44 11.29
C SER A 212 -4.56 -13.86 12.21
N TRP A 213 -5.35 -14.89 11.82
CA TRP A 213 -6.36 -15.47 12.70
C TRP A 213 -5.72 -16.03 13.97
N GLY A 214 -4.69 -16.86 13.84
CA GLY A 214 -3.96 -17.42 14.99
C GLY A 214 -3.38 -16.33 15.89
N LEU A 215 -2.74 -15.32 15.29
CA LEU A 215 -2.18 -14.17 16.01
C LEU A 215 -3.24 -13.24 16.61
N HIS A 216 -4.49 -13.31 16.19
CA HIS A 216 -5.55 -12.44 16.71
C HIS A 216 -5.85 -12.71 18.19
N TYR A 217 -5.77 -13.98 18.60
CA TYR A 217 -6.00 -14.39 19.98
C TYR A 217 -4.74 -14.35 20.85
N TRP A 218 -3.57 -14.19 20.24
CA TRP A 218 -2.32 -14.05 20.97
C TRP A 218 -2.14 -12.60 21.42
N PRO A 219 -1.83 -12.32 22.70
CA PRO A 219 -1.64 -10.97 23.23
C PRO A 219 -0.30 -10.35 22.79
N LEU A 220 -0.14 -10.17 21.48
CA LEU A 220 1.00 -9.47 20.90
C LEU A 220 0.71 -7.97 20.75
N PRO A 221 1.68 -7.10 21.05
CA PRO A 221 1.61 -5.69 20.67
C PRO A 221 1.29 -5.54 19.17
N PRO A 222 0.44 -4.56 18.78
CA PRO A 222 0.01 -4.40 17.38
C PRO A 222 1.17 -4.29 16.39
N LEU A 223 2.25 -3.61 16.77
CA LEU A 223 3.44 -3.45 15.94
C LEU A 223 4.14 -4.79 15.67
N ARG A 224 4.32 -5.63 16.68
CA ARG A 224 4.95 -6.95 16.52
C ARG A 224 4.12 -7.85 15.61
N GLY A 225 2.80 -7.86 15.80
CA GLY A 225 1.89 -8.59 14.93
C GLY A 225 1.97 -8.12 13.46
N ALA A 226 2.02 -6.81 13.23
CA ALA A 226 2.15 -6.24 11.89
C ALA A 226 3.49 -6.60 11.22
N LEU A 227 4.60 -6.57 11.97
CA LEU A 227 5.92 -6.95 11.47
C LEU A 227 6.00 -8.44 11.13
N ILE A 228 5.43 -9.33 11.95
CA ILE A 228 5.37 -10.77 11.66
C ILE A 228 4.59 -11.02 10.37
N LEU A 229 3.41 -10.41 10.23
CA LEU A 229 2.58 -10.57 9.03
C LEU A 229 3.26 -9.95 7.79
N GLY A 230 3.92 -8.80 7.93
CA GLY A 230 4.73 -8.20 6.87
C GLY A 230 5.88 -9.10 6.41
N LEU A 231 6.56 -9.75 7.36
CA LEU A 231 7.62 -10.73 7.07
C LEU A 231 7.09 -11.94 6.29
N VAL A 232 5.92 -12.46 6.65
CA VAL A 232 5.27 -13.54 5.89
C VAL A 232 5.02 -13.14 4.44
N VAL A 233 4.50 -11.92 4.20
CA VAL A 233 4.28 -11.41 2.84
C VAL A 233 5.60 -11.19 2.10
N TYR A 234 6.64 -10.73 2.78
CA TYR A 234 7.99 -10.58 2.20
C TYR A 234 8.55 -11.92 1.72
N LEU A 235 8.56 -12.93 2.58
CA LEU A 235 9.02 -14.27 2.26
C LEU A 235 8.16 -14.92 1.16
N GLY A 236 6.84 -14.75 1.23
CA GLY A 236 5.91 -15.28 0.23
C GLY A 236 6.16 -14.71 -1.17
N ASN A 237 6.40 -13.40 -1.28
CA ASN A 237 6.76 -12.79 -2.57
C ASN A 237 8.12 -13.29 -3.06
N GLY A 238 9.14 -13.31 -2.20
CA GLY A 238 10.47 -13.81 -2.57
C GLY A 238 10.46 -15.26 -3.07
N LEU A 239 9.67 -16.13 -2.42
CA LEU A 239 9.48 -17.51 -2.85
C LEU A 239 8.73 -17.62 -4.18
N ALA A 240 7.70 -16.79 -4.41
CA ALA A 240 6.98 -16.76 -5.67
C ALA A 240 7.89 -16.32 -6.84
N LEU A 241 8.74 -15.32 -6.62
CA LEU A 241 9.76 -14.92 -7.59
C LEU A 241 10.74 -16.06 -7.87
N ALA A 242 11.30 -16.68 -6.82
CA ALA A 242 12.25 -17.77 -6.97
C ALA A 242 11.66 -18.98 -7.72
N HIS A 243 10.36 -19.23 -7.55
CA HIS A 243 9.64 -20.28 -8.28
C HIS A 243 9.52 -19.98 -9.77
N GLU A 244 9.09 -18.77 -10.13
CA GLU A 244 8.92 -18.36 -11.53
C GLU A 244 10.25 -18.29 -12.29
N GLU A 245 11.34 -17.91 -11.60
CA GLU A 245 12.69 -17.91 -12.19
C GLU A 245 13.29 -19.32 -12.34
N GLY A 246 12.60 -20.37 -11.87
CA GLY A 246 13.13 -21.74 -11.89
C GLY A 246 14.33 -21.97 -10.97
N MET A 247 14.62 -21.01 -10.08
CA MET A 247 15.80 -21.01 -9.20
C MET A 247 15.48 -21.57 -7.80
N LEU A 248 14.45 -22.42 -7.67
CA LEU A 248 14.13 -23.12 -6.43
C LEU A 248 15.13 -24.25 -6.14
N GLY A 249 16.35 -23.87 -5.79
CA GLY A 249 17.34 -24.76 -5.19
C GLY A 249 17.09 -24.92 -3.69
N ARG A 250 17.52 -26.06 -3.12
CA ARG A 250 17.53 -26.28 -1.66
C ARG A 250 18.25 -25.15 -0.91
N ILE A 251 19.29 -24.58 -1.51
CA ILE A 251 20.07 -23.48 -0.95
C ILE A 251 19.22 -22.21 -0.79
N ARG A 252 18.45 -21.82 -1.81
CA ARG A 252 17.61 -20.61 -1.76
C ARG A 252 16.45 -20.75 -0.75
N ILE A 253 15.90 -21.96 -0.60
CA ILE A 253 14.93 -22.25 0.46
C ILE A 253 15.57 -22.09 1.85
N ILE A 254 16.81 -22.57 2.03
CA ILE A 254 17.56 -22.40 3.29
C ILE A 254 17.83 -20.91 3.55
N GLU A 255 18.23 -20.12 2.55
CA GLU A 255 18.40 -18.67 2.68
C GLU A 255 17.11 -18.00 3.16
N PHE A 256 15.96 -18.31 2.55
CA PHE A 256 14.68 -17.77 3.00
C PHE A 256 14.28 -18.22 4.41
N ILE A 257 14.58 -19.46 4.79
CA ILE A 257 14.36 -19.94 6.17
C ILE A 257 15.25 -19.16 7.15
N ILE A 258 16.53 -18.95 6.82
CA ILE A 258 17.46 -18.19 7.66
C ILE A 258 16.97 -16.75 7.81
N VAL A 259 16.61 -16.08 6.71
CA VAL A 259 16.05 -14.72 6.74
C VAL A 259 14.77 -14.67 7.57
N GLY A 260 13.89 -15.68 7.43
CA GLY A 260 12.68 -15.80 8.23
C GLY A 260 12.95 -15.95 9.72
N VAL A 261 13.91 -16.79 10.11
CA VAL A 261 14.31 -17.00 11.51
C VAL A 261 14.96 -15.74 12.09
N ILE A 262 15.86 -15.10 11.36
CA ILE A 262 16.49 -13.84 11.78
C ILE A 262 15.43 -12.73 11.93
N GLY A 263 14.53 -12.60 10.95
CA GLY A 263 13.45 -11.63 11.01
C GLY A 263 12.52 -11.87 12.20
N LEU A 264 12.16 -13.13 12.47
CA LEU A 264 11.28 -13.48 13.58
C LEU A 264 11.94 -13.24 14.95
N THR A 265 13.23 -13.58 15.08
CA THR A 265 14.01 -13.31 16.31
C THR A 265 14.23 -11.82 16.55
N ALA A 266 14.37 -11.00 15.50
CA ALA A 266 14.46 -9.55 15.64
C ALA A 266 13.14 -8.88 16.10
N VAL A 267 12.00 -9.54 15.88
CA VAL A 267 10.66 -8.99 16.18
C VAL A 267 10.10 -9.43 17.54
N LEU A 268 10.51 -10.60 18.03
CA LEU A 268 10.08 -11.17 19.33
C LEU A 268 10.74 -10.47 20.53
#